data_AF-A0A2N1M7E1-F1
#
_entry.id   AF-A0A2N1M7E1-F1
#
_cell.length_a   1.000
_cell.length_b   1.000
_cell.length_c   1.000
_cell.angle_alpha   90.00
_cell.angle_beta   90.00
_cell.angle_gamma   90.00
#
_symmetry.space_group_name_H-M   'P 1'
#
loop_
_entity.id
_entity.type
_entity.pdbx_description
1 polymer ?
#
loop_
_entity_poly.entity_id
_entity_poly.type
_entity_poly.pdbx_seq_one_letter_code
_entity_poly.pdbx_strand_id
1 'polypeptide(L)'
;MVFPITYHNEKLCSKPKGIKQVLIECGKWSPGGLILDCKKCKEKIQDISRTTCCARRVISLEPDFIAQKGAIEELIEKAGHKYIFFPKFHCELNFIERRCLHTILKYAKSSKEVAQKSLCPWICPLW
;
A
#
# COMPACT_ATOMS: atom_id res chain seq x y z
N MET A 1 -4.14 -15.36 0.19
CA MET A 1 -5.27 -15.38 1.16
C MET A 1 -6.62 -15.36 0.44
N VAL A 2 -6.95 -16.44 -0.26
CA VAL A 2 -8.20 -16.57 -1.03
C VAL A 2 -8.83 -17.90 -0.64
N PHE A 3 -10.15 -18.01 -0.63
CA PHE A 3 -10.79 -19.31 -0.44
C PHE A 3 -10.49 -20.25 -1.61
N PRO A 4 -10.22 -21.54 -1.34
CA PRO A 4 -9.94 -22.51 -2.39
C PRO A 4 -11.16 -22.70 -3.30
N ILE A 5 -10.92 -23.22 -4.51
CA ILE A 5 -11.98 -23.44 -5.49
C ILE A 5 -13.01 -24.47 -4.98
N THR A 6 -12.55 -25.39 -4.15
CA THR A 6 -13.33 -26.47 -3.52
C THR A 6 -14.01 -26.05 -2.22
N TYR A 7 -14.04 -24.75 -1.89
CA TYR A 7 -14.67 -24.29 -0.65
C TYR A 7 -16.18 -24.56 -0.66
N HIS A 8 -16.72 -25.07 0.45
CA HIS A 8 -18.13 -25.49 0.58
C HIS A 8 -19.17 -24.44 0.15
N ASN A 9 -18.82 -23.16 0.23
CA ASN A 9 -19.67 -22.07 -0.23
C ASN A 9 -19.16 -21.54 -1.59
N GLU A 10 -19.87 -21.91 -2.65
CA GLU A 10 -19.55 -21.52 -4.03
C GLU A 10 -19.46 -20.00 -4.21
N LYS A 11 -20.24 -19.21 -3.45
CA LYS A 11 -20.20 -17.75 -3.52
C LYS A 11 -18.93 -17.13 -2.92
N LEU A 12 -18.18 -17.88 -2.13
CA LEU A 12 -16.94 -17.44 -1.50
C LEU A 12 -15.69 -18.01 -2.19
N CYS A 13 -15.86 -18.99 -3.07
CA CYS A 13 -14.81 -19.54 -3.92
C CYS A 13 -14.03 -18.41 -4.62
N SER A 14 -12.70 -18.50 -4.61
CA SER A 14 -11.80 -17.52 -5.25
C SER A 14 -11.94 -16.08 -4.74
N LYS A 15 -12.66 -15.84 -3.63
CA LYS A 15 -12.74 -14.52 -3.00
C LYS A 15 -11.69 -14.33 -1.91
N PRO A 16 -11.18 -13.09 -1.73
CA PRO A 16 -10.23 -12.80 -0.67
C PRO A 16 -10.85 -13.07 0.71
N LYS A 17 -10.06 -13.67 1.60
CA LYS A 17 -10.49 -13.92 2.98
C LYS A 17 -10.50 -12.62 3.76
N GLY A 18 -11.51 -12.44 4.61
CA GLY A 18 -11.54 -11.33 5.56
C GLY A 18 -10.57 -11.52 6.72
N ILE A 19 -10.19 -10.43 7.37
CA ILE A 19 -9.26 -10.39 8.53
C ILE A 19 -9.67 -11.38 9.63
N LYS A 20 -10.97 -11.46 9.95
CA LYS A 20 -11.49 -12.39 10.96
C LYS A 20 -11.20 -13.84 10.60
N GLN A 21 -11.49 -14.24 9.35
CA GLN A 21 -11.29 -15.61 8.90
C GLN A 21 -9.80 -15.98 8.93
N VAL A 22 -8.93 -15.08 8.45
CA VAL A 22 -7.48 -15.28 8.47
C VAL A 22 -6.98 -15.47 9.90
N LEU A 23 -7.40 -14.61 10.84
CA LEU A 23 -6.98 -14.73 12.24
C LEU A 23 -7.50 -15.98 12.95
N ILE A 24 -8.68 -16.48 12.56
CA ILE A 24 -9.21 -17.75 13.07
C ILE A 24 -8.34 -18.91 12.56
N GLU A 25 -8.03 -18.92 11.26
CA GLU A 25 -7.17 -19.95 10.65
C GLU A 25 -5.75 -19.95 11.25
N CYS A 26 -5.21 -18.78 11.60
CA CYS A 26 -3.93 -18.63 12.30
C CYS A 26 -4.00 -18.91 13.82
N GLY A 27 -5.18 -19.18 14.39
CA GLY A 27 -5.35 -19.42 15.83
C GLY A 27 -5.10 -18.19 16.71
N LYS A 28 -5.14 -16.98 16.14
CA LYS A 28 -4.88 -15.70 16.83
C LYS A 28 -6.16 -14.95 17.23
N TRP A 29 -7.32 -15.50 16.91
CA TRP A 29 -8.61 -14.89 17.22
C TRP A 29 -9.02 -15.19 18.67
N SER A 30 -9.09 -14.15 19.50
CA SER A 30 -9.50 -14.28 20.91
C SER A 30 -10.97 -14.75 21.05
N PRO A 31 -11.28 -15.62 22.03
CA PRO A 31 -12.65 -16.09 22.29
C PRO A 31 -13.65 -14.96 22.58
N GLY A 32 -13.19 -13.90 23.26
CA GLY A 32 -13.98 -12.69 23.55
C GLY A 32 -14.20 -11.76 22.35
N GLY A 33 -13.75 -12.17 21.15
CA GLY A 33 -13.74 -11.33 19.96
C GLY A 33 -12.63 -10.27 20.00
N LEU A 34 -12.37 -9.67 18.84
CA LEU A 34 -11.37 -8.63 18.69
C LEU A 34 -11.95 -7.49 17.84
N ILE A 35 -11.73 -6.24 18.28
CA ILE A 35 -12.08 -5.08 17.47
C ILE A 35 -11.18 -5.00 16.24
N LEU A 36 -11.70 -4.46 15.13
CA LEU A 36 -10.93 -4.32 13.90
C LEU A 36 -9.76 -3.34 14.09
N ASP A 37 -10.10 -2.12 14.51
CA ASP A 37 -9.16 -1.01 14.71
C ASP A 37 -9.38 -0.32 16.06
N CYS A 38 -8.33 -0.22 16.86
CA CYS A 38 -8.33 0.57 18.09
C CYS A 38 -8.15 2.06 17.77
N LYS A 39 -8.68 2.99 18.60
CA LYS A 39 -8.51 4.45 18.40
C LYS A 39 -7.03 4.84 18.24
N LYS A 40 -6.17 4.32 19.11
CA LYS A 40 -4.72 4.58 19.11
C LYS A 40 -4.02 4.04 17.85
N CYS A 41 -4.53 2.93 17.32
CA CYS A 41 -4.05 2.30 16.09
C CYS A 41 -4.44 3.12 14.86
N LYS A 42 -5.62 3.76 14.88
CA LYS A 42 -6.05 4.71 13.83
C LYS A 42 -5.17 5.95 13.79
N GLU A 43 -4.74 6.43 14.95
CA GLU A 43 -3.84 7.59 15.09
C GLU A 43 -2.36 7.23 14.81
N LYS A 44 -2.06 6.00 14.37
CA LYS A 44 -0.71 5.50 14.08
C LYS A 44 0.28 5.59 15.25
N ILE A 45 -0.23 5.60 16.48
CA ILE A 45 0.61 5.58 17.69
C ILE A 45 1.17 4.16 17.86
N GLN A 46 2.49 4.01 17.73
CA GLN A 46 3.17 2.73 17.80
C GLN A 46 3.68 2.45 19.22
N ASP A 47 2.85 1.79 20.02
CA ASP A 47 3.27 1.25 21.32
C ASP A 47 3.76 -0.20 21.16
N ILE A 48 5.02 -0.47 21.55
CA ILE A 48 5.64 -1.80 21.49
C ILE A 48 4.93 -2.78 22.43
N SER A 49 4.43 -2.29 23.57
CA SER A 49 3.73 -3.11 24.57
C SER A 49 2.35 -3.59 24.14
N ARG A 50 1.76 -3.02 23.08
CA ARG A 50 0.39 -3.35 22.61
C ARG A 50 0.45 -4.19 21.34
N THR A 51 0.57 -5.49 21.53
CA THR A 51 0.61 -6.48 20.44
C THR A 51 -0.76 -7.06 20.10
N THR A 52 -1.69 -7.12 21.06
CA THR A 52 -3.00 -7.80 20.94
C THR A 52 -4.22 -6.86 21.00
N CYS A 53 -4.03 -5.55 20.80
CA CYS A 53 -5.11 -4.57 21.02
C CYS A 53 -6.22 -4.57 19.95
N CYS A 54 -5.93 -4.91 18.69
CA CYS A 54 -6.92 -4.98 17.61
C CYS A 54 -6.46 -5.94 16.50
N ALA A 55 -7.40 -6.40 15.68
CA ALA A 55 -7.16 -7.38 14.63
C ALA A 55 -6.12 -6.90 13.62
N ARG A 56 -6.15 -5.61 13.26
CA ARG A 56 -5.15 -5.01 12.39
C ARG A 56 -3.74 -5.08 12.97
N ARG A 57 -3.56 -4.78 14.26
CA ARG A 57 -2.25 -4.80 14.92
C ARG A 57 -1.68 -6.22 14.98
N VAL A 58 -2.51 -7.19 15.32
CA VAL A 58 -2.13 -8.61 15.34
C VAL A 58 -1.66 -9.05 13.95
N ILE A 59 -2.43 -8.76 12.91
CA ILE A 59 -2.05 -9.07 11.52
C ILE A 59 -0.74 -8.38 11.10
N SER A 60 -0.57 -7.10 11.44
CA SER A 60 0.65 -6.36 11.07
C SER A 60 1.92 -6.89 11.74
N LEU A 61 1.79 -7.62 12.85
CA LEU A 61 2.90 -8.23 13.57
C LEU A 61 3.16 -9.69 13.13
N GLU A 62 2.28 -10.26 12.31
CA GLU A 62 2.43 -11.63 11.87
C GLU A 62 3.61 -11.74 10.88
N PRO A 63 4.51 -12.72 11.07
CA PRO A 63 5.77 -12.79 10.31
C PRO A 63 5.55 -12.90 8.81
N ASP A 64 4.48 -13.56 8.36
CA ASP A 64 4.14 -13.69 6.94
C ASP A 64 3.92 -12.32 6.30
N PHE A 65 3.26 -11.38 6.99
CA PHE A 65 3.00 -10.04 6.46
C PHE A 65 4.24 -9.15 6.50
N ILE A 66 5.14 -9.36 7.46
CA ILE A 66 6.42 -8.65 7.55
C ILE A 66 7.37 -9.13 6.45
N ALA A 67 7.37 -10.44 6.18
CA ALA A 67 8.21 -11.06 5.16
C ALA A 67 7.67 -10.90 3.73
N GLN A 68 6.37 -10.65 3.58
CA GLN A 68 5.73 -10.53 2.28
C GLN A 68 6.25 -9.30 1.52
N LYS A 69 6.98 -9.55 0.44
CA LYS A 69 7.40 -8.52 -0.50
C LYS A 69 6.24 -8.05 -1.38
N GLY A 70 6.35 -6.83 -1.88
CA GLY A 70 5.39 -6.30 -2.85
C GLY A 70 5.50 -7.08 -4.17
N ALA A 71 4.37 -7.30 -4.86
CA ALA A 71 4.38 -7.99 -6.16
C ALA A 71 5.31 -7.32 -7.19
N ILE A 72 5.36 -5.98 -7.18
CA ILE A 72 6.25 -5.20 -8.06
C ILE A 72 7.72 -5.42 -7.68
N GLU A 73 8.03 -5.42 -6.39
CA GLU A 73 9.37 -5.67 -5.89
C GLU A 73 9.85 -7.06 -6.33
N GLU A 74 9.04 -8.10 -6.16
CA GLU A 74 9.38 -9.44 -6.64
C GLU A 74 9.62 -9.51 -8.15
N LEU A 75 8.80 -8.81 -8.94
CA LEU A 75 8.94 -8.78 -10.40
C LEU A 75 10.26 -8.14 -10.83
N ILE A 76 10.62 -7.02 -10.19
CA ILE A 76 11.86 -6.29 -10.50
C ILE A 76 13.09 -7.11 -10.08
N GLU A 77 13.04 -7.73 -8.89
CA GLU A 77 14.11 -8.61 -8.40
C GLU A 77 14.29 -9.84 -9.30
N LYS A 78 13.19 -10.47 -9.75
CA LYS A 78 13.21 -11.58 -10.71
C LYS A 78 13.82 -11.19 -12.06
N ALA A 79 13.66 -9.93 -12.47
CA ALA A 79 14.30 -9.38 -13.66
C ALA A 79 15.78 -9.00 -13.44
N GLY A 80 16.31 -9.11 -12.21
CA GLY A 80 17.69 -8.77 -11.87
C GLY A 80 17.95 -7.25 -11.75
N HIS A 81 16.90 -6.44 -11.65
CA HIS A 81 17.00 -5.00 -11.55
C HIS A 81 17.00 -4.54 -10.09
N LYS A 82 17.65 -3.40 -9.82
CA LYS A 82 17.59 -2.73 -8.52
C LYS A 82 16.49 -1.67 -8.54
N TYR A 83 15.80 -1.49 -7.43
CA TYR A 83 14.77 -0.47 -7.27
C TYR A 83 15.03 0.39 -6.03
N ILE A 84 14.42 1.57 -6.01
CA ILE A 84 14.43 2.50 -4.87
C ILE A 84 13.01 3.05 -4.72
N PHE A 85 12.45 3.00 -3.51
CA PHE A 85 11.18 3.65 -3.20
C PHE A 85 11.40 5.08 -2.74
N PHE A 86 10.72 6.04 -3.37
CA PHE A 86 10.73 7.43 -2.93
C PHE A 86 9.65 7.68 -1.87
N PRO A 87 9.89 8.57 -0.89
CA PRO A 87 8.85 9.03 0.02
C PRO A 87 7.66 9.64 -0.74
N LYS A 88 6.45 9.37 -0.26
CA LYS A 88 5.22 9.90 -0.86
C LYS A 88 5.18 11.43 -0.71
N PHE A 89 4.80 12.13 -1.77
CA PHE A 89 4.70 13.61 -1.84
C PHE A 89 6.02 14.40 -1.85
N HIS A 90 7.12 13.75 -2.23
CA HIS A 90 8.42 14.39 -2.41
C HIS A 90 8.87 14.34 -3.88
N CYS A 91 8.12 15.03 -4.75
CA CYS A 91 8.37 15.07 -6.20
C CYS A 91 9.75 15.63 -6.56
N GLU A 92 10.31 16.47 -5.70
CA GLU A 92 11.66 17.02 -5.82
C GLU A 92 12.75 15.95 -5.77
N LEU A 93 12.49 14.81 -5.11
CA LEU A 93 13.44 13.71 -4.98
C LEU A 93 13.36 12.73 -6.16
N ASN A 94 12.22 12.67 -6.86
CA ASN A 94 12.05 11.81 -8.02
C ASN A 94 12.72 12.44 -9.25
N PHE A 95 13.83 11.83 -9.70
CA PHE A 95 14.58 12.32 -10.86
C PHE A 95 13.71 12.38 -12.13
N ILE A 96 12.78 11.43 -12.29
CA ILE A 96 11.88 11.37 -13.45
C ILE A 96 10.98 12.61 -13.46
N GLU A 97 10.33 12.90 -12.33
CA GLU A 97 9.46 14.08 -12.21
C GLU A 97 10.23 15.38 -12.38
N ARG A 98 11.43 15.50 -11.80
CA ARG A 98 12.28 16.69 -11.97
C ARG A 98 12.62 16.92 -13.45
N ARG A 99 12.99 15.87 -14.18
CA ARG A 99 13.35 15.95 -15.61
C ARG A 99 12.13 16.25 -16.49
N CYS A 100 11.00 15.64 -16.19
CA CYS A 100 9.74 15.90 -16.87
C CYS A 100 9.30 17.35 -16.67
N LEU A 101 9.27 17.84 -15.43
CA LEU A 101 8.91 19.22 -15.12
C LEU A 101 9.83 20.22 -15.82
N HIS A 102 11.15 20.01 -15.78
CA HIS A 102 12.10 20.87 -16.47
C HIS A 102 11.88 20.93 -17.98
N THR A 103 11.62 19.78 -18.60
CA THR A 103 11.34 19.68 -20.04
C THR A 103 10.05 20.41 -20.39
N ILE A 104 8.97 20.17 -19.62
CA ILE A 104 7.68 20.86 -19.80
C ILE A 104 7.84 22.38 -19.64
N LEU A 105 8.55 22.85 -18.63
CA LEU A 105 8.81 24.27 -18.40
C LEU A 105 9.64 24.89 -19.54
N LYS A 106 10.60 24.15 -20.11
CA LYS A 106 11.36 24.59 -21.29
C LYS A 106 10.48 24.73 -22.52
N TYR A 107 9.64 23.73 -22.80
CA TYR A 107 8.68 23.79 -23.90
C TYR A 107 7.73 24.98 -23.74
N ALA A 108 7.13 25.15 -22.55
CA ALA A 108 6.24 26.26 -22.24
C ALA A 108 6.91 27.64 -22.38
N LYS A 109 8.21 27.76 -22.07
CA LYS A 109 8.98 29.01 -22.28
C LYS A 109 9.33 29.25 -23.75
N SER A 110 9.50 28.19 -24.55
CA SER A 110 9.84 28.28 -25.97
C SER A 110 8.64 28.54 -26.87
N SER A 111 7.43 28.13 -26.45
CA SER A 111 6.17 28.47 -27.09
C SER A 111 5.60 29.74 -26.45
N LYS A 112 5.52 30.87 -27.19
CA LYS A 112 4.87 32.11 -26.70
C LYS A 112 3.36 31.99 -26.43
N GLU A 113 2.78 30.81 -26.57
CA GLU A 113 1.35 30.53 -26.36
C GLU A 113 1.13 29.27 -25.52
N VAL A 114 1.50 29.26 -24.25
CA VAL A 114 0.77 28.41 -23.29
C VAL A 114 0.58 29.19 -22.00
N ALA A 115 -0.63 29.75 -21.87
CA ALA A 115 -1.10 30.40 -20.66
C ALA A 115 -0.88 29.51 -19.43
N GLN A 116 -0.22 30.09 -18.44
CA GLN A 116 0.31 29.50 -17.21
C GLN A 116 -0.75 28.94 -16.23
N LYS A 117 -1.90 28.41 -16.66
CA LYS A 117 -2.98 28.05 -15.71
C LYS A 117 -3.67 26.70 -15.87
N SER A 118 -3.33 25.83 -16.83
CA SER A 118 -4.12 24.60 -17.04
C SER A 118 -3.38 23.26 -17.01
N LEU A 119 -2.04 23.22 -16.89
CA LEU A 119 -1.29 21.96 -17.02
C LEU A 119 -0.94 21.23 -15.72
N CYS A 120 -1.24 21.81 -14.55
CA CYS A 120 -1.00 21.18 -13.25
C CYS A 120 -2.27 20.97 -12.37
N PRO A 121 -3.38 20.45 -12.93
CA PRO A 121 -4.31 19.65 -12.09
C PRO A 121 -4.17 18.14 -12.30
N TRP A 122 -3.59 17.68 -13.41
CA TRP A 122 -3.68 16.27 -13.82
C TRP A 122 -2.43 15.42 -13.55
N ILE A 123 -1.29 16.05 -13.27
CA ILE A 123 -0.03 15.32 -12.98
C ILE A 123 0.05 14.93 -11.50
N CYS A 124 -0.74 15.55 -10.63
CA CYS A 124 -0.72 15.28 -9.19
C CYS A 124 -2.11 15.32 -8.58
N PRO A 125 -2.98 14.33 -8.89
CA PRO A 125 -3.87 13.89 -7.83
C PRO A 125 -4.15 12.39 -7.86
N LEU A 126 -3.18 11.48 -8.09
CA LEU A 126 -3.45 10.04 -7.97
C LEU A 126 -2.21 9.14 -7.90
N TRP A 127 -1.19 9.50 -7.11
CA TRP A 127 -0.25 8.52 -6.53
C TRP A 127 -0.08 8.76 -5.03
#